data_AF-A0A7S4JYH2-F1
#
_entry.id   AF-A0A7S4JYH2-F1
#
_cell.length_a   1.000
_cell.length_b   1.000
_cell.length_c   1.000
_cell.angle_alpha   90.00
_cell.angle_beta   90.00
_cell.angle_gamma   90.00
#
_symmetry.space_group_name_H-M   'P 1'
#
loop_
_entity.id
_entity.type
_entity.pdbx_description
1 polymer ?
#
loop_
_entity_poly.entity_id
_entity_poly.type
_entity_poly.pdbx_seq_one_letter_code
_entity_poly.pdbx_strand_id
1 'polypeptide(L)'
;RAKVSLVAHLAEDPLPLRKAKITLEAANKRADKARAPFQAATEAATEARAAAEAARAEAESAARAAEGARAEATASREAAEAARAQATAAREAAVAAREAAESARKAAEAARAEATAARRRAEAARADAEAAKQRAEEAVQAAQDAVAEAEALLAELMANPGSGHGALWWIERELTEKKK
;
A
#
# COMPACT_ATOMS: atom_id res chain seq x y z
N ARG A 1 -113.26 41.99 -19.71
CA ARG A 1 -113.54 41.60 -18.30
C ARG A 1 -112.60 40.52 -17.78
N ALA A 2 -112.35 39.41 -18.50
CA ALA A 2 -111.45 38.34 -18.05
C ALA A 2 -109.97 38.76 -17.76
N LYS A 3 -109.40 39.71 -18.51
CA LYS A 3 -108.03 40.21 -18.26
C LYS A 3 -107.90 41.01 -16.95
N VAL A 4 -108.94 41.75 -16.55
CA VAL A 4 -108.92 42.57 -15.32
C VAL A 4 -109.11 41.69 -14.08
N SER A 5 -109.95 40.66 -14.15
CA SER A 5 -110.10 39.68 -13.08
C SER A 5 -108.89 38.76 -12.93
N LEU A 6 -108.20 38.43 -14.02
CA LEU A 6 -106.94 37.68 -13.98
C LEU A 6 -105.86 38.48 -13.25
N VAL A 7 -105.72 39.78 -13.56
CA VAL A 7 -104.77 40.67 -12.88
C VAL A 7 -105.10 40.86 -11.40
N ALA A 8 -106.38 40.95 -11.02
CA ALA A 8 -106.80 41.03 -9.63
C ALA A 8 -106.55 39.73 -8.84
N HIS A 9 -106.81 38.56 -9.43
CA HIS A 9 -106.52 37.26 -8.79
C HIS A 9 -105.01 36.94 -8.71
N LEU A 10 -104.20 37.46 -9.64
CA LEU A 10 -102.74 37.38 -9.56
C LEU A 10 -102.14 38.38 -8.54
N ALA A 11 -102.82 39.49 -8.25
CA ALA A 11 -102.39 40.48 -7.26
C ALA A 11 -102.79 40.11 -5.82
N GLU A 12 -103.91 39.41 -5.64
CA GLU A 12 -104.42 38.99 -4.33
C GLU A 12 -104.18 37.49 -4.10
N ASP A 13 -102.96 37.14 -3.68
CA ASP A 13 -102.67 35.80 -3.17
C ASP A 13 -103.57 35.50 -1.94
N PRO A 14 -104.49 34.52 -2.00
CA PRO A 14 -105.48 34.28 -0.97
C PRO A 14 -104.81 33.90 0.36
N LEU A 15 -105.37 34.40 1.48
CA LEU A 15 -104.86 34.22 2.85
C LEU A 15 -104.31 32.80 3.18
N PRO A 16 -104.91 31.68 2.73
CA PRO A 16 -104.36 30.34 2.95
C PRO A 16 -102.98 30.09 2.32
N LEU A 17 -102.72 30.61 1.11
CA LEU A 17 -101.43 30.44 0.43
C LEU A 17 -100.33 31.28 1.09
N ARG A 18 -100.64 32.51 1.52
CA ARG A 18 -99.73 33.33 2.33
C ARG A 18 -99.33 32.63 3.64
N LYS A 19 -100.31 32.02 4.34
CA LYS A 19 -100.05 31.24 5.56
C LYS A 19 -99.19 30.00 5.31
N ALA A 20 -99.44 29.29 4.21
CA ALA A 20 -98.65 28.14 3.80
C ALA A 20 -97.19 28.54 3.49
N LYS A 21 -96.99 29.65 2.76
CA LYS A 21 -95.67 30.21 2.45
C LYS A 21 -94.90 30.58 3.71
N ILE A 22 -95.51 31.29 4.65
CA ILE A 22 -94.87 31.66 5.94
C ILE A 22 -94.47 30.41 6.74
N THR A 23 -95.32 29.38 6.73
CA THR A 23 -95.03 28.11 7.43
C THR A 23 -93.87 27.37 6.78
N LEU A 24 -93.82 27.33 5.45
CA LEU A 24 -92.72 26.75 4.69
C LEU A 24 -91.41 27.52 4.90
N GLU A 25 -91.44 28.85 4.89
CA GLU A 25 -90.28 29.70 5.18
C GLU A 25 -89.76 29.47 6.61
N ALA A 26 -90.65 29.35 7.59
CA ALA A 26 -90.26 29.01 8.96
C ALA A 26 -89.67 27.60 9.08
N ALA A 27 -90.21 26.62 8.34
CA ALA A 27 -89.68 25.26 8.27
C ALA A 27 -88.28 25.24 7.63
N ASN A 28 -88.07 25.95 6.52
CA ASN A 28 -86.77 26.08 5.87
C ASN A 28 -85.75 26.75 6.78
N LYS A 29 -86.12 27.85 7.46
CA LYS A 29 -85.23 28.53 8.42
C LYS A 29 -84.82 27.61 9.59
N ARG A 30 -85.73 26.74 10.06
CA ARG A 30 -85.40 25.72 11.07
C ARG A 30 -84.48 24.64 10.52
N ALA A 31 -84.71 24.18 9.28
CA ALA A 31 -83.85 23.22 8.62
C ALA A 31 -82.44 23.77 8.39
N ASP A 32 -82.31 25.03 7.96
CA ASP A 32 -81.02 25.70 7.77
C ASP A 32 -80.29 25.88 9.10
N LYS A 33 -80.99 26.31 10.16
CA LYS A 33 -80.42 26.41 11.50
C LYS A 33 -79.97 25.04 12.04
N ALA A 34 -80.70 23.97 11.73
CA ALA A 34 -80.31 22.61 12.10
C ALA A 34 -79.12 22.10 11.28
N ARG A 35 -78.97 22.51 10.01
CA ARG A 35 -77.85 22.13 9.12
C ARG A 35 -76.55 22.86 9.42
N ALA A 36 -76.63 24.13 9.83
CA ALA A 36 -75.46 24.96 10.12
C ALA A 36 -74.38 24.29 10.99
N PRO A 37 -74.68 23.65 12.15
CA PRO A 37 -73.65 22.99 12.94
C PRO A 37 -73.02 21.78 12.24
N PHE A 38 -73.76 21.05 11.39
CA PHE A 38 -73.21 19.94 10.62
C PHE A 38 -72.30 20.41 9.48
N GLN A 39 -72.64 21.54 8.84
CA GLN A 39 -71.77 22.17 7.84
C GLN A 39 -70.46 22.62 8.48
N ALA A 40 -70.54 23.35 9.60
CA ALA A 40 -69.35 23.77 10.36
C ALA A 40 -68.51 22.57 10.84
N ALA A 41 -69.14 21.50 11.32
CA ALA A 41 -68.43 20.28 11.70
C ALA A 41 -67.77 19.57 10.50
N THR A 42 -68.40 19.61 9.32
CA THR A 42 -67.84 19.06 8.09
C THR A 42 -66.62 19.87 7.65
N GLU A 43 -66.71 21.20 7.65
CA GLU A 43 -65.60 22.09 7.33
C GLU A 43 -64.41 21.86 8.28
N ALA A 44 -64.65 21.86 9.59
CA ALA A 44 -63.61 21.57 10.58
C ALA A 44 -62.98 20.19 10.39
N ALA A 45 -63.77 19.15 10.06
CA ALA A 45 -63.24 17.83 9.77
C ALA A 45 -62.38 17.80 8.50
N THR A 46 -62.76 18.55 7.45
CA THR A 46 -61.96 18.66 6.23
C THR A 46 -60.64 19.39 6.45
N GLU A 47 -60.64 20.47 7.25
CA GLU A 47 -59.42 21.19 7.62
C GLU A 47 -58.49 20.32 8.47
N ALA A 48 -59.04 19.61 9.47
CA ALA A 48 -58.27 18.69 10.30
C ALA A 48 -57.65 17.55 9.47
N ARG A 49 -58.39 17.03 8.48
CA ARG A 49 -57.88 16.04 7.55
C ARG A 49 -56.75 16.58 6.68
N ALA A 50 -56.91 17.78 6.12
CA ALA A 50 -55.87 18.42 5.30
C ALA A 50 -54.58 18.66 6.12
N ALA A 51 -54.71 19.12 7.37
CA ALA A 51 -53.57 19.29 8.27
C ALA A 51 -52.88 17.96 8.59
N ALA A 52 -53.64 16.88 8.83
CA ALA A 52 -53.07 15.56 9.07
C ALA A 52 -52.36 14.98 7.84
N GLU A 53 -52.89 15.21 6.63
CA GLU A 53 -52.26 14.80 5.37
C GLU A 53 -50.96 15.59 5.13
N ALA A 54 -50.94 16.90 5.39
CA ALA A 54 -49.72 17.70 5.32
C ALA A 54 -48.65 17.23 6.31
N ALA A 55 -49.02 17.00 7.58
CA ALA A 55 -48.10 16.49 8.59
C ALA A 55 -47.54 15.10 8.23
N ARG A 56 -48.35 14.23 7.62
CA ARG A 56 -47.87 12.93 7.10
C ARG A 56 -46.86 13.10 5.98
N ALA A 57 -47.11 14.01 5.04
CA ALA A 57 -46.19 14.27 3.93
C ALA A 57 -44.84 14.81 4.42
N GLU A 58 -44.85 15.71 5.42
CA GLU A 58 -43.63 16.21 6.07
C GLU A 58 -42.87 15.09 6.79
N ALA A 59 -43.57 14.24 7.54
CA ALA A 59 -42.95 13.11 8.24
C ALA A 59 -42.32 12.11 7.25
N GLU A 60 -42.97 11.85 6.12
CA GLU A 60 -42.43 10.98 5.07
C GLU A 60 -41.19 11.59 4.40
N SER A 61 -41.22 12.90 4.13
CA SER A 61 -40.06 13.63 3.60
C SER A 61 -38.87 13.55 4.57
N ALA A 62 -39.10 13.79 5.86
CA ALA A 62 -38.08 13.68 6.89
C ALA A 62 -37.53 12.24 7.02
N ALA A 63 -38.39 11.22 6.93
CA ALA A 63 -37.97 9.82 6.94
C ALA A 63 -37.05 9.48 5.77
N ARG A 64 -37.40 9.91 4.55
CA ARG A 64 -36.58 9.72 3.35
C ARG A 64 -35.22 10.43 3.47
N ALA A 65 -35.20 11.65 4.02
CA ALA A 65 -33.96 12.38 4.26
C ALA A 65 -33.06 11.65 5.27
N ALA A 66 -33.64 11.12 6.36
CA ALA A 66 -32.91 10.34 7.34
C ALA A 66 -32.35 9.02 6.78
N GLU A 67 -33.10 8.36 5.89
CA GLU A 67 -32.64 7.17 5.18
C GLU A 67 -31.47 7.49 4.25
N GLY A 68 -31.55 8.57 3.47
CA GLY A 68 -30.46 9.07 2.65
C GLY A 68 -29.19 9.34 3.46
N ALA A 69 -29.31 10.06 4.57
CA ALA A 69 -28.18 10.35 5.46
C ALA A 69 -27.55 9.07 6.05
N ARG A 70 -28.35 8.05 6.38
CA ARG A 70 -27.84 6.75 6.85
C ARG A 70 -27.09 5.99 5.76
N ALA A 71 -27.59 6.02 4.53
CA ALA A 71 -26.92 5.40 3.39
C ALA A 71 -25.56 6.06 3.12
N GLU A 72 -25.51 7.41 3.12
CA GLU A 72 -24.26 8.18 2.96
C GLU A 72 -23.26 7.88 4.07
N ALA A 73 -23.72 7.83 5.33
CA ALA A 73 -22.85 7.50 6.47
C ALA A 73 -22.28 6.08 6.35
N THR A 74 -23.07 5.12 5.86
CA THR A 74 -22.62 3.74 5.63
C THR A 74 -21.57 3.68 4.52
N ALA A 75 -21.83 4.32 3.38
CA ALA A 75 -20.88 4.40 2.28
C ALA A 75 -19.56 5.07 2.69
N SER A 76 -19.63 6.14 3.51
CA SER A 76 -18.44 6.80 4.06
C SER A 76 -17.64 5.88 4.98
N ARG A 77 -18.32 5.09 5.83
CA ARG A 77 -17.66 4.11 6.71
C ARG A 77 -16.95 3.03 5.88
N GLU A 78 -17.61 2.48 4.88
CA GLU A 78 -17.05 1.44 4.01
C GLU A 78 -15.82 1.96 3.24
N ALA A 79 -15.88 3.19 2.72
CA ALA A 79 -14.74 3.83 2.08
C ALA A 79 -13.55 4.03 3.05
N ALA A 80 -13.83 4.44 4.30
CA ALA A 80 -12.80 4.59 5.32
C ALA A 80 -12.17 3.24 5.73
N GLU A 81 -12.97 2.18 5.83
CA GLU A 81 -12.48 0.82 6.10
C GLU A 81 -11.62 0.29 4.96
N ALA A 82 -12.03 0.48 3.70
CA ALA A 82 -11.25 0.12 2.54
C ALA A 82 -9.90 0.88 2.50
N ALA A 83 -9.90 2.18 2.79
CA ALA A 83 -8.68 2.98 2.87
C ALA A 83 -7.72 2.49 3.98
N ARG A 84 -8.25 2.11 5.15
CA ARG A 84 -7.46 1.54 6.26
C ARG A 84 -6.85 0.19 5.89
N ALA A 85 -7.60 -0.67 5.20
CA ALA A 85 -7.10 -1.96 4.72
C ALA A 85 -5.94 -1.77 3.73
N GLN A 86 -6.08 -0.85 2.77
CA GLN A 86 -5.02 -0.50 1.81
C GLN A 86 -3.77 0.05 2.52
N ALA A 87 -3.94 0.94 3.49
CA ALA A 87 -2.81 1.49 4.26
C ALA A 87 -2.07 0.41 5.06
N THR A 88 -2.80 -0.57 5.61
CA THR A 88 -2.22 -1.70 6.33
C THR A 88 -1.41 -2.59 5.39
N ALA A 89 -1.98 -2.97 4.25
CA ALA A 89 -1.28 -3.77 3.24
C ALA A 89 -0.02 -3.07 2.72
N ALA A 90 -0.08 -1.76 2.47
CA ALA A 90 1.09 -0.98 2.05
C ALA A 90 2.19 -0.96 3.11
N ARG A 91 1.82 -0.87 4.40
CA ARG A 91 2.77 -0.93 5.51
C ARG A 91 3.44 -2.30 5.60
N GLU A 92 2.68 -3.38 5.48
CA GLU A 92 3.22 -4.75 5.50
C GLU A 92 4.20 -4.99 4.35
N ALA A 93 3.84 -4.54 3.14
CA ALA A 93 4.73 -4.62 1.98
C ALA A 93 6.03 -3.82 2.19
N ALA A 94 5.95 -2.63 2.79
CA ALA A 94 7.14 -1.83 3.10
C ALA A 94 8.06 -2.49 4.15
N VAL A 95 7.48 -3.16 5.15
CA VAL A 95 8.26 -3.94 6.14
C VAL A 95 8.96 -5.11 5.47
N ALA A 96 8.26 -5.89 4.66
CA ALA A 96 8.84 -7.03 3.94
C ALA A 96 9.98 -6.58 3.00
N ALA A 97 9.81 -5.47 2.29
CA ALA A 97 10.85 -4.90 1.42
C ALA A 97 12.10 -4.47 2.23
N ARG A 98 11.91 -3.89 3.41
CA ARG A 98 13.02 -3.51 4.30
C ARG A 98 13.79 -4.73 4.79
N GLU A 99 13.11 -5.80 5.20
CA GLU A 99 13.74 -7.04 5.66
C GLU A 99 14.54 -7.70 4.54
N ALA A 100 13.99 -7.76 3.33
CA ALA A 100 14.69 -8.26 2.15
C ALA A 100 15.96 -7.44 1.84
N ALA A 101 15.88 -6.11 1.91
CA ALA A 101 17.02 -5.24 1.71
C ALA A 101 18.11 -5.43 2.79
N GLU A 102 17.73 -5.63 4.05
CA GLU A 102 18.68 -5.91 5.13
C GLU A 102 19.37 -7.26 4.95
N SER A 103 18.63 -8.29 4.53
CA SER A 103 19.19 -9.61 4.21
C SER A 103 20.21 -9.51 3.06
N ALA A 104 19.85 -8.81 1.98
CA ALA A 104 20.75 -8.57 0.86
C ALA A 104 22.02 -7.81 1.26
N ARG A 105 21.89 -6.81 2.15
CA ARG A 105 23.05 -6.07 2.69
C ARG A 105 24.01 -7.00 3.46
N LYS A 106 23.48 -7.84 4.35
CA LYS A 106 24.29 -8.80 5.13
C LYS A 106 25.01 -9.79 4.21
N ALA A 107 24.35 -10.30 3.17
CA ALA A 107 24.97 -11.17 2.18
C ALA A 107 26.11 -10.47 1.43
N ALA A 108 25.91 -9.21 1.02
CA ALA A 108 26.94 -8.43 0.35
C ALA A 108 28.15 -8.12 1.27
N GLU A 109 27.91 -7.84 2.56
CA GLU A 109 28.96 -7.65 3.57
C GLU A 109 29.79 -8.93 3.76
N ALA A 110 29.13 -10.09 3.85
CA ALA A 110 29.80 -11.39 3.95
C ALA A 110 30.67 -11.67 2.72
N ALA A 111 30.14 -11.49 1.50
CA ALA A 111 30.89 -11.68 0.27
C ALA A 111 32.12 -10.76 0.17
N ARG A 112 32.03 -9.51 0.65
CA ARG A 112 33.17 -8.58 0.71
C ARG A 112 34.24 -9.05 1.70
N ALA A 113 33.83 -9.58 2.86
CA ALA A 113 34.75 -10.13 3.84
C ALA A 113 35.51 -11.34 3.27
N GLU A 114 34.80 -12.26 2.60
CA GLU A 114 35.40 -13.42 1.94
C GLU A 114 36.37 -13.02 0.83
N ALA A 115 36.00 -12.06 -0.02
CA ALA A 115 36.89 -11.54 -1.07
C ALA A 115 38.17 -10.91 -0.47
N THR A 116 38.05 -10.19 0.64
CA THR A 116 39.20 -9.61 1.35
C THR A 116 40.10 -10.69 1.93
N ALA A 117 39.52 -11.74 2.53
CA ALA A 117 40.28 -12.88 3.05
C ALA A 117 41.00 -13.64 1.94
N ALA A 118 40.33 -13.87 0.80
CA ALA A 118 40.93 -14.50 -0.38
C ALA A 118 42.11 -13.68 -0.92
N ARG A 119 41.97 -12.35 -1.00
CA ARG A 119 43.07 -11.46 -1.42
C ARG A 119 44.28 -11.58 -0.50
N ARG A 120 44.08 -11.55 0.82
CA ARG A 120 45.16 -11.71 1.80
C ARG A 120 45.88 -13.06 1.68
N ARG A 121 45.13 -14.15 1.44
CA ARG A 121 45.71 -15.48 1.21
C ARG A 121 46.55 -15.51 -0.07
N ALA A 122 46.07 -14.88 -1.14
CA ALA A 122 46.82 -14.78 -2.39
C ALA A 122 48.09 -13.92 -2.24
N GLU A 123 48.02 -12.82 -1.49
CA GLU A 123 49.18 -11.97 -1.16
C GLU A 123 50.23 -12.76 -0.34
N ALA A 124 49.79 -13.51 0.68
CA ALA A 124 50.68 -14.37 1.46
C ALA A 124 51.35 -15.45 0.61
N ALA A 125 50.60 -16.15 -0.23
CA ALA A 125 51.14 -17.17 -1.12
C ALA A 125 52.17 -16.61 -2.12
N ARG A 126 51.97 -15.37 -2.60
CA ARG A 126 52.97 -14.68 -3.44
C ARG A 126 54.25 -14.36 -2.67
N ALA A 127 54.13 -13.91 -1.42
CA ALA A 127 55.29 -13.64 -0.58
C ALA A 127 56.08 -14.92 -0.29
N ASP A 128 55.39 -16.03 0.02
CA ASP A 128 56.03 -17.34 0.23
C ASP A 128 56.75 -17.84 -1.02
N ALA A 129 56.14 -17.68 -2.20
CA ALA A 129 56.74 -18.05 -3.47
C ALA A 129 58.00 -17.22 -3.78
N GLU A 130 57.98 -15.90 -3.52
CA GLU A 130 59.14 -15.04 -3.72
C GLU A 130 60.27 -15.40 -2.74
N ALA A 131 59.95 -15.66 -1.47
CA ALA A 131 60.94 -16.12 -0.50
C ALA A 131 61.56 -17.48 -0.87
N ALA A 132 60.76 -18.41 -1.41
CA ALA A 132 61.26 -19.69 -1.91
C ALA A 132 62.19 -19.50 -3.11
N LYS A 133 61.85 -18.59 -4.03
CA LYS A 133 62.70 -18.24 -5.17
C LYS A 133 64.03 -17.65 -4.72
N GLN A 134 64.02 -16.70 -3.79
CA GLN A 134 65.25 -16.11 -3.23
C GLN A 134 66.16 -17.17 -2.60
N ARG A 135 65.61 -18.08 -1.79
CA ARG A 135 66.39 -19.19 -1.21
C ARG A 135 66.98 -20.10 -2.28
N ALA A 136 66.24 -20.37 -3.36
CA ALA A 136 66.75 -21.16 -4.47
C ALA A 136 67.90 -20.44 -5.19
N GLU A 137 67.77 -19.14 -5.43
CA GLU A 137 68.83 -18.30 -6.03
C GLU A 137 70.07 -18.25 -5.14
N GLU A 138 69.92 -18.07 -3.82
CA GLU A 138 71.00 -18.12 -2.84
C GLU A 138 71.69 -19.49 -2.82
N ALA A 139 70.93 -20.58 -2.87
CA ALA A 139 71.49 -21.94 -2.90
C ALA A 139 72.28 -22.20 -4.19
N VAL A 140 71.79 -21.70 -5.33
CA VAL A 140 72.51 -21.78 -6.61
C VAL A 140 73.80 -20.97 -6.54
N GLN A 141 73.76 -19.75 -6.01
CA GLN A 141 74.97 -18.92 -5.87
C GLN A 141 76.00 -19.58 -4.95
N ALA A 142 75.58 -20.10 -3.79
CA ALA A 142 76.47 -20.80 -2.87
C ALA A 142 77.11 -22.05 -3.51
N ALA A 143 76.36 -22.78 -4.34
CA ALA A 143 76.90 -23.91 -5.09
C ALA A 143 77.94 -23.47 -6.14
N GLN A 144 77.68 -22.35 -6.84
CA GLN A 144 78.62 -21.76 -7.79
C GLN A 144 79.91 -21.30 -7.11
N ASP A 145 79.80 -20.61 -5.96
CA ASP A 145 80.93 -20.13 -5.18
C ASP A 145 81.79 -21.31 -4.69
N ALA A 146 81.16 -22.36 -4.17
CA ALA A 146 81.87 -23.57 -3.73
C ALA A 146 82.61 -24.30 -4.87
N VAL A 147 82.02 -24.33 -6.08
CA VAL A 147 82.70 -24.86 -7.27
C VAL A 147 83.90 -23.98 -7.63
N ALA A 148 83.75 -22.65 -7.61
CA ALA A 148 84.84 -21.73 -7.92
C ALA A 148 86.01 -21.83 -6.93
N GLU A 149 85.72 -21.96 -5.62
CA GLU A 149 86.73 -22.19 -4.59
C GLU A 149 87.48 -23.51 -4.82
N ALA A 150 86.76 -24.60 -5.13
CA ALA A 150 87.36 -25.90 -5.40
C ALA A 150 88.27 -25.88 -6.66
N GLU A 151 87.89 -25.11 -7.69
CA GLU A 151 88.74 -24.89 -8.87
C GLU A 151 90.01 -24.10 -8.55
N ALA A 152 89.90 -23.06 -7.73
CA ALA A 152 91.07 -22.29 -7.29
C ALA A 152 92.06 -23.18 -6.52
N LEU A 153 91.57 -24.00 -5.59
CA LEU A 153 92.39 -24.96 -4.85
C LEU A 153 93.03 -26.00 -5.77
N LEU A 154 92.31 -26.52 -6.77
CA LEU A 154 92.86 -27.45 -7.74
C LEU A 154 94.00 -26.80 -8.55
N ALA A 155 93.82 -25.55 -8.98
CA ALA A 155 94.85 -24.80 -9.70
C ALA A 155 96.12 -24.61 -8.87
N GLU A 156 95.99 -24.32 -7.57
CA GLU A 156 97.13 -24.25 -6.65
C GLU A 156 97.86 -25.60 -6.51
N LEU A 157 97.11 -26.70 -6.39
CA LEU A 157 97.69 -28.04 -6.29
C LEU A 157 98.44 -28.46 -7.56
N MET A 158 97.93 -28.05 -8.74
CA MET A 158 98.59 -28.28 -10.02
C MET A 158 99.88 -27.48 -10.20
N ALA A 159 100.00 -26.31 -9.56
CA ALA A 159 101.21 -25.50 -9.59
C ALA A 159 102.35 -26.06 -8.73
N ASN A 160 102.09 -27.03 -7.83
CA ASN A 160 103.06 -27.58 -6.89
C ASN A 160 103.68 -28.90 -7.42
N PRO A 161 105.00 -28.99 -7.69
CA PRO A 161 105.61 -30.06 -8.51
C PRO A 161 105.71 -31.47 -7.87
N GLY A 162 104.97 -31.75 -6.79
CA GLY A 162 104.98 -33.03 -6.07
C GLY A 162 103.63 -33.75 -5.97
N SER A 163 102.57 -33.20 -6.56
CA SER A 163 101.20 -33.73 -6.47
C SER A 163 100.94 -34.85 -7.50
N GLY A 164 100.34 -35.95 -7.04
CA GLY A 164 100.11 -37.14 -7.86
C GLY A 164 99.10 -36.90 -9.00
N HIS A 165 99.58 -36.92 -10.24
CA HIS A 165 98.80 -36.57 -11.45
C HIS A 165 97.48 -37.34 -11.61
N GLY A 166 97.41 -38.61 -11.21
CA GLY A 166 96.18 -39.41 -11.31
C GLY A 166 95.06 -38.96 -10.35
N ALA A 167 95.42 -38.44 -9.18
CA ALA A 167 94.45 -37.92 -8.22
C ALA A 167 93.89 -36.56 -8.67
N LEU A 168 94.75 -35.71 -9.24
CA LEU A 168 94.35 -34.41 -9.81
C LEU A 168 93.37 -34.58 -10.98
N TRP A 169 93.62 -35.53 -11.87
CA TRP A 169 92.72 -35.83 -13.00
C TRP A 169 91.31 -36.25 -12.54
N TRP A 170 91.21 -37.03 -11.46
CA TRP A 170 89.92 -37.44 -10.90
C TRP A 170 89.16 -36.26 -10.29
N ILE A 171 89.86 -35.36 -9.59
CA ILE A 171 89.28 -34.14 -9.01
C ILE A 171 88.81 -33.19 -10.12
N GLU A 172 89.60 -33.01 -11.17
CA GLU A 172 89.26 -32.19 -12.34
C GLU A 172 88.01 -32.73 -13.06
N ARG A 173 87.94 -34.04 -13.26
CA ARG A 173 86.77 -34.69 -13.87
C ARG A 173 85.51 -34.51 -13.02
N GLU A 174 85.61 -34.72 -11.70
CA GLU A 174 84.48 -34.54 -10.78
C GLU A 174 83.99 -33.09 -10.74
N LEU A 175 84.89 -32.10 -10.75
CA LEU A 175 84.50 -30.69 -10.85
C LEU A 175 83.79 -30.39 -12.17
N THR A 176 84.27 -30.94 -13.28
CA THR A 176 83.62 -30.79 -14.59
C THR A 176 82.23 -31.42 -14.63
N GLU A 177 82.02 -32.55 -13.96
CA GLU A 177 80.68 -33.18 -13.85
C GLU A 177 79.75 -32.39 -12.91
N LYS A 178 80.26 -31.83 -11.81
CA LYS A 178 79.47 -30.97 -10.91
C LYS A 178 79.03 -29.63 -11.50
N LYS A 179 79.60 -29.23 -12.65
CA LYS A 179 79.21 -28.04 -13.41
C LYS A 179 78.07 -28.25 -14.40
N LYS A 180 77.75 -29.51 -14.75
CA LYS A 180 76.65 -29.84 -15.67
C LYS A 180 75.31 -29.85 -14.94
#